data_AF-A0A933ADI4-F1
#
_entry.id   AF-A0A933ADI4-F1
#
_cell.length_a   1.000
_cell.length_b   1.000
_cell.length_c   1.000
_cell.angle_alpha   90.00
_cell.angle_beta   90.00
_cell.angle_gamma   90.00
#
_symmetry.space_group_name_H-M   'P 1'
#
loop_
_entity.id
_entity.type
_entity.pdbx_description
1 polymer ?
#
loop_
_entity_poly.entity_id
_entity_poly.type
_entity_poly.pdbx_seq_one_letter_code
_entity_poly.pdbx_strand_id
1 'polypeptide(L)'
;MRRSLWALGGGIALALALTLAACAPAPDASLPQWLRTAPYEVRDAYAYAVAHPEVLEYMPCYCGCNGGGHRSNRDCYIQEIRRDGTVKYDFHATG
;
A
#
# COMPACT_ATOMS: atom_id res chain seq x y z
N MET A 1 21.24 -51.06 -29.53
CA MET A 1 22.14 -50.01 -29.02
C MET A 1 21.76 -48.67 -29.63
N ARG A 2 21.26 -47.72 -28.83
CA ARG A 2 21.38 -46.26 -28.94
C ARG A 2 20.37 -45.65 -27.97
N ARG A 3 20.88 -45.27 -26.80
CA ARG A 3 20.19 -44.52 -25.77
C ARG A 3 20.12 -43.07 -26.27
N SER A 4 18.93 -42.50 -26.37
CA SER A 4 18.75 -41.07 -26.65
C SER A 4 18.17 -40.41 -25.41
N LEU A 5 19.08 -39.85 -24.62
CA LEU A 5 18.84 -38.95 -23.52
C LEU A 5 18.62 -37.56 -24.10
N TRP A 6 17.40 -37.02 -23.97
CA TRP A 6 17.09 -35.59 -24.11
C TRP A 6 16.13 -35.27 -22.95
N ALA A 7 16.65 -34.77 -21.84
CA ALA A 7 16.79 -33.35 -21.54
C ALA A 7 15.66 -32.90 -20.59
N LEU A 8 15.82 -33.26 -19.31
CA LEU A 8 15.14 -32.69 -18.15
C LEU A 8 15.65 -31.25 -17.92
N GLY A 9 15.27 -30.32 -18.79
CA GLY A 9 15.81 -28.94 -18.81
C GLY A 9 14.80 -27.81 -18.69
N GLY A 10 13.55 -28.07 -18.30
CA GLY A 10 12.47 -27.08 -18.36
C GLY A 10 12.00 -26.46 -17.03
N GLY A 11 12.43 -26.98 -15.88
CA GLY A 11 11.72 -26.73 -14.60
C GLY A 11 12.18 -25.53 -13.76
N ILE A 12 13.38 -24.98 -13.98
CA ILE A 12 14.02 -24.10 -12.98
C ILE A 12 13.72 -22.60 -13.23
N ALA A 13 13.36 -22.20 -14.45
CA ALA A 13 13.17 -20.79 -14.79
C ALA A 13 11.92 -20.13 -14.16
N LEU A 14 10.92 -20.91 -13.73
CA LEU A 14 9.65 -20.37 -13.24
C LEU A 14 9.66 -20.04 -11.73
N ALA A 15 10.63 -20.54 -10.96
CA ALA A 15 10.67 -20.37 -9.51
C ALA A 15 11.24 -19.01 -9.06
N LEU A 16 11.93 -18.27 -9.95
CA LEU A 16 12.61 -17.02 -9.59
C LEU A 16 11.77 -15.75 -9.79
N ALA A 17 10.62 -15.83 -10.48
CA ALA A 17 9.78 -14.67 -10.77
C ALA A 17 8.79 -14.32 -9.65
N LEU A 18 8.56 -15.22 -8.69
CA LEU A 18 7.53 -15.05 -7.64
C LEU A 18 8.02 -14.28 -6.41
N THR A 19 9.31 -13.99 -6.27
CA THR A 19 9.87 -13.38 -5.04
C THR A 19 9.96 -11.85 -5.08
N LEU A 20 9.67 -11.20 -6.21
CA LEU A 20 9.88 -9.76 -6.42
C LEU A 20 8.59 -8.90 -6.42
N ALA A 21 7.41 -9.50 -6.41
CA ALA A 21 6.14 -8.77 -6.56
C ALA A 21 5.60 -8.13 -5.27
N ALA A 22 6.24 -8.37 -4.11
CA ALA A 22 5.72 -7.94 -2.81
C ALA A 22 5.95 -6.45 -2.47
N CYS A 23 6.67 -5.69 -3.30
CA CYS A 23 7.03 -4.29 -3.03
C CYS A 23 6.53 -3.31 -4.12
N ALA A 24 5.53 -3.71 -4.92
CA ALA A 24 4.92 -2.77 -5.87
C ALA A 24 3.88 -1.90 -5.13
N PRO A 25 3.97 -0.55 -5.20
CA PRO A 25 2.92 0.31 -4.67
C PRO A 25 1.60 0.05 -5.41
N ALA A 26 0.47 0.28 -4.73
CA ALA A 26 -0.85 0.13 -5.33
C ALA A 26 -0.93 0.94 -6.65
N PRO A 27 -1.52 0.39 -7.73
CA PRO A 27 -1.54 1.05 -9.02
C PRO A 27 -2.26 2.41 -8.93
N ASP A 28 -1.58 3.45 -9.40
CA ASP A 28 -1.94 4.87 -9.29
C ASP A 28 -3.38 5.19 -9.67
N ALA A 29 -3.98 4.43 -10.61
CA ALA A 29 -5.35 4.64 -11.09
C ALA A 29 -6.42 4.52 -9.99
N SER A 30 -6.14 3.79 -8.91
CA SER A 30 -7.06 3.60 -7.78
C SER A 30 -7.08 4.78 -6.79
N LEU A 31 -6.06 5.65 -6.83
CA LEU A 31 -5.95 6.79 -5.93
C LEU A 31 -6.85 7.95 -6.41
N PRO A 32 -7.43 8.75 -5.50
CA PRO A 32 -8.09 10.01 -5.87
C PRO A 32 -7.14 10.94 -6.63
N GLN A 33 -7.67 11.78 -7.54
CA GLN A 33 -6.85 12.66 -8.38
C GLN A 33 -5.89 13.54 -7.59
N TRP A 34 -6.37 14.12 -6.48
CA TRP A 34 -5.57 14.98 -5.61
C TRP A 34 -4.38 14.24 -4.99
N LEU A 35 -4.52 12.95 -4.68
CA LEU A 35 -3.44 12.14 -4.12
C LEU A 35 -2.44 11.71 -5.20
N ARG A 36 -2.92 11.42 -6.42
CA ARG A 36 -2.03 11.10 -7.56
C ARG A 36 -1.07 12.25 -7.88
N THR A 37 -1.56 13.48 -7.80
CA THR A 37 -0.76 14.68 -8.12
C THR A 37 -0.10 15.32 -6.92
N ALA A 38 -0.23 14.74 -5.72
CA ALA A 38 0.40 15.26 -4.52
C ALA A 38 1.95 15.13 -4.60
N PRO A 39 2.70 15.94 -3.83
CA PRO A 39 4.14 15.76 -3.66
C PRO A 39 4.49 14.33 -3.28
N TYR A 40 5.70 13.88 -3.64
CA TYR A 40 6.13 12.50 -3.41
C TYR A 40 6.02 12.14 -1.92
N GLU A 41 6.45 13.04 -1.05
CA GLU A 41 6.47 12.87 0.40
C GLU A 41 5.05 12.66 0.96
N VAL A 42 4.06 13.37 0.40
CA VAL A 42 2.66 13.18 0.75
C VAL A 42 2.21 11.79 0.31
N ARG A 43 2.43 11.41 -0.94
CA ARG A 43 2.03 10.07 -1.44
C ARG A 43 2.68 8.94 -0.66
N ASP A 44 3.95 9.10 -0.29
CA ASP A 44 4.71 8.12 0.49
C ASP A 44 4.12 7.95 1.90
N ALA A 45 3.74 9.05 2.56
CA ALA A 45 3.07 9.01 3.86
C ALA A 45 1.70 8.31 3.78
N TYR A 46 0.92 8.55 2.72
CA TYR A 46 -0.35 7.85 2.49
C TYR A 46 -0.13 6.35 2.23
N ALA A 47 0.91 5.97 1.48
CA ALA A 47 1.27 4.58 1.25
C ALA A 47 1.67 3.87 2.55
N TYR A 48 2.47 4.53 3.39
CA TYR A 48 2.83 4.05 4.72
C TYR A 48 1.59 3.84 5.60
N ALA A 49 0.65 4.79 5.60
CA ALA A 49 -0.58 4.70 6.39
C ALA A 49 -1.45 3.49 6.01
N VAL A 50 -1.48 3.13 4.73
CA VAL A 50 -2.21 1.94 4.25
C VAL A 50 -1.46 0.65 4.57
N ALA A 51 -0.13 0.66 4.52
CA ALA A 51 0.69 -0.51 4.82
C ALA A 51 0.80 -0.82 6.32
N HIS A 52 0.73 0.21 7.17
CA HIS A 52 0.92 0.13 8.62
C HIS A 52 -0.18 0.86 9.41
N PRO A 53 -1.47 0.61 9.15
CA PRO A 53 -2.56 1.29 9.84
C PRO A 53 -2.51 1.08 11.36
N GLU A 54 -2.11 -0.12 11.80
CA GLU A 54 -1.97 -0.48 13.21
C GLU A 54 -0.94 0.40 13.92
N VAL A 55 0.17 0.74 13.25
CA VAL A 55 1.20 1.60 13.85
C VAL A 55 0.64 3.00 14.08
N LEU A 56 -0.10 3.53 13.11
CA LEU A 56 -0.69 4.87 13.20
C LEU A 56 -1.90 4.93 14.13
N GLU A 57 -2.57 3.81 14.41
CA GLU A 57 -3.66 3.73 15.40
C GLU A 57 -3.17 3.94 16.83
N TYR A 58 -1.94 3.51 17.15
CA TYR A 58 -1.33 3.76 18.45
C TYR A 58 -0.81 5.19 18.62
N MET A 59 -0.66 5.93 17.52
CA MET A 59 -0.19 7.31 17.56
C MET A 59 -1.37 8.27 17.77
N PRO A 60 -1.35 9.12 18.81
CA PRO A 60 -2.41 10.09 19.02
C PRO A 60 -2.51 11.08 17.86
N CYS A 61 -3.71 11.58 17.59
CA CYS A 61 -3.91 12.69 16.68
C CYS A 61 -3.54 14.01 17.40
N TYR A 62 -2.53 14.71 16.87
CA TYR A 62 -2.04 15.98 17.44
C TYR A 62 -2.46 17.20 16.62
N CYS A 63 -3.38 17.03 15.67
CA CYS A 63 -3.83 18.10 14.77
C CYS A 63 -4.63 19.22 15.47
N GLY A 64 -4.97 19.07 16.75
CA GLY A 64 -5.69 20.08 17.52
C GLY A 64 -7.18 20.23 17.15
N CYS A 65 -7.73 19.32 16.33
CA CYS A 65 -9.10 19.38 15.84
C CYS A 65 -10.19 19.06 16.88
N ASN A 66 -9.82 18.90 18.17
CA ASN A 66 -10.71 18.75 19.33
C ASN A 66 -12.02 17.97 19.08
N GLY A 67 -11.91 16.75 18.55
CA GLY A 67 -13.07 15.86 18.45
C GLY A 67 -13.87 15.91 17.15
N GLY A 68 -13.31 16.42 16.05
CA GLY A 68 -13.90 16.33 14.70
C GLY A 68 -14.07 14.92 14.11
N GLY A 69 -13.87 13.85 14.90
CA GLY A 69 -14.13 12.46 14.51
C GLY A 69 -12.88 11.59 14.32
N HIS A 70 -11.69 12.17 14.25
CA HIS A 70 -10.42 11.42 14.18
C HIS A 70 -9.98 10.98 15.58
N ARG A 71 -9.60 9.71 15.71
CA ARG A 71 -9.23 9.03 16.97
C ARG A 71 -7.72 8.84 17.11
N SER A 72 -7.01 8.76 15.99
CA SER A 72 -5.56 8.52 15.93
C SER A 72 -4.94 9.19 14.70
N ASN A 73 -3.61 9.18 14.61
CA ASN A 73 -2.88 9.67 13.44
C ASN A 73 -3.29 8.95 12.14
N ARG A 74 -3.73 7.68 12.23
CA ARG A 74 -4.26 6.92 11.08
C ARG A 74 -5.38 7.68 10.37
N ASP A 75 -6.26 8.32 11.15
CA ASP A 75 -7.47 8.92 10.61
C ASP A 75 -7.18 10.20 9.81
N CYS A 76 -5.98 10.79 9.94
CA CYS A 76 -5.49 11.87 9.08
C CYS A 76 -5.32 11.45 7.62
N TYR A 77 -5.12 10.15 7.37
CA TYR A 77 -4.86 9.58 6.05
C TYR A 77 -6.03 8.72 5.55
N ILE A 78 -6.70 7.98 6.44
CA ILE A 78 -7.64 6.93 6.07
C ILE A 78 -8.95 7.05 6.86
N GLN A 79 -10.05 7.27 6.13
CA GLN A 79 -11.40 7.25 6.70
C GLN A 79 -11.88 5.81 6.92
N GLU A 80 -11.65 4.93 5.95
CA GLU A 80 -12.16 3.55 5.97
C GLU A 80 -11.26 2.63 5.14
N ILE A 81 -11.01 1.41 5.63
CA ILE A 81 -10.54 0.29 4.80
C ILE A 81 -11.69 -0.71 4.76
N ARG A 82 -12.26 -0.91 3.57
CA ARG A 82 -13.40 -1.83 3.38
C ARG A 82 -12.94 -3.27 3.44
N ARG A 83 -13.90 -4.19 3.62
CA ARG A 83 -13.64 -5.64 3.67
C ARG A 83 -13.01 -6.20 2.40
N ASP A 84 -13.25 -5.54 1.26
CA ASP A 84 -12.67 -5.90 -0.04
C ASP A 84 -11.26 -5.30 -0.26
N GLY A 85 -10.71 -4.59 0.73
CA GLY A 85 -9.42 -3.92 0.65
C GLY A 85 -9.48 -2.51 0.05
N THR A 86 -10.65 -2.03 -0.39
CA THR A 86 -10.77 -0.67 -0.93
C THR A 86 -10.57 0.36 0.18
N VAL A 87 -9.65 1.31 -0.05
CA VAL A 87 -9.34 2.38 0.90
C VAL A 87 -10.10 3.64 0.54
N LYS A 88 -10.79 4.23 1.53
CA LYS A 88 -11.32 5.59 1.48
C LYS A 88 -10.35 6.52 2.18
N TYR A 89 -9.63 7.32 1.40
CA TYR A 89 -8.64 8.28 1.90
C TYR A 89 -9.30 9.53 2.48
N ASP A 90 -8.68 10.07 3.53
CA ASP A 90 -8.95 11.41 4.02
C ASP A 90 -8.03 12.42 3.31
N PHE A 91 -8.47 13.65 3.11
CA PHE A 91 -7.65 14.70 2.47
C PHE A 91 -6.77 15.45 3.48
N HIS A 92 -6.96 15.22 4.79
CA HIS A 92 -6.35 16.05 5.84
C HIS A 92 -4.82 16.14 5.80
N ALA A 93 -4.13 15.06 5.41
CA ALA A 93 -2.68 14.96 5.47
C ALA A 93 -1.95 15.49 4.22
N THR A 94 -2.58 16.34 3.40
CA THR A 94 -1.96 16.85 2.17
C THR A 94 -1.06 18.08 2.34
N GLY A 95 -1.05 18.71 3.53
CA GLY A 95 -0.27 19.91 3.83
C GLY A 95 -1.11 21.05 4.40
#